data_AF-A0A9D7KLA3-F1
#
_entry.id   AF-A0A9D7KLA3-F1
#
_cell.length_a   1.000
_cell.length_b   1.000
_cell.length_c   1.000
_cell.angle_alpha   90.00
_cell.angle_beta   90.00
_cell.angle_gamma   90.00
#
_symmetry.space_group_name_H-M   'P 1'
#
loop_
_entity.id
_entity.type
_entity.pdbx_description
1 polymer ?
#
loop_
_entity_poly.entity_id
_entity_poly.type
_entity_poly.pdbx_seq_one_letter_code
_entity_poly.pdbx_strand_id
1 'polypeptide(L)'
;MRKVTFAAIAVDRNNDQVIVGAVTDYHSFLEACARAEEQCKLRGGYYPKVVLAWEGGGCAYIIFQNRFAGIYSWSLRETEAVAKSEAMTAYLNLTEGTAADIGAGVCNGGKISDLKIHIRPNGGF
;
A
#
# COMPACT_ATOMS: atom_id res chain seq x y z
N MET A 1 10.87 -6.25 25.44
CA MET A 1 11.21 -5.42 24.27
C MET A 1 9.98 -5.31 23.39
N ARG A 2 9.59 -4.09 23.00
CA ARG A 2 8.41 -3.89 22.15
C ARG A 2 8.79 -4.31 20.72
N LYS A 3 7.98 -5.17 20.10
CA LYS A 3 8.28 -5.76 18.79
C LYS A 3 7.99 -4.71 17.72
N VAL A 4 9.00 -4.32 16.96
CA VAL A 4 8.83 -3.50 15.76
C VAL A 4 8.12 -4.36 14.71
N THR A 5 7.15 -3.77 14.03
CA THR A 5 6.31 -4.42 13.02
C THR A 5 6.45 -3.71 11.69
N PHE A 6 6.38 -4.50 10.62
CA PHE A 6 6.48 -4.03 9.25
C PHE A 6 5.21 -4.41 8.48
N ALA A 7 4.79 -3.53 7.60
CA ALA A 7 3.72 -3.76 6.64
C ALA A 7 4.20 -3.42 5.24
N ALA A 8 3.55 -4.04 4.26
CA ALA A 8 3.83 -3.81 2.85
C ALA A 8 2.59 -4.03 1.99
N ILE A 9 2.51 -3.27 0.90
CA ILE A 9 1.53 -3.42 -0.16
C ILE A 9 2.28 -3.69 -1.46
N ALA A 10 1.90 -4.76 -2.14
CA ALA A 10 2.31 -5.10 -3.48
C ALA A 10 1.11 -5.06 -4.42
N VAL A 11 1.37 -4.64 -5.64
CA VAL A 11 0.35 -4.44 -6.67
C VAL A 11 0.81 -5.12 -7.94
N ASP A 12 -0.14 -5.71 -8.64
CA ASP A 12 0.04 -6.20 -9.99
C ASP A 12 -1.16 -5.82 -10.85
N ARG A 13 -0.95 -5.87 -12.16
CA ARG A 13 -1.99 -5.70 -13.17
C ARG A 13 -2.20 -7.02 -13.91
N ASN A 14 -3.46 -7.42 -14.00
CA ASN A 14 -3.87 -8.48 -14.91
C ASN A 14 -5.06 -7.98 -15.74
N ASN A 15 -4.81 -7.69 -17.02
CA ASN A 15 -5.78 -7.04 -17.93
C ASN A 15 -6.33 -5.72 -17.37
N ASP A 16 -7.63 -5.65 -17.06
CA ASP A 16 -8.33 -4.47 -16.52
C ASP A 16 -8.53 -4.53 -15.01
N GLN A 17 -7.87 -5.47 -14.32
CA GLN A 17 -7.97 -5.63 -12.88
C GLN A 17 -6.64 -5.30 -12.19
N VAL A 18 -6.75 -4.47 -11.15
CA VAL A 18 -5.68 -4.26 -10.17
C VAL A 18 -5.76 -5.36 -9.12
N ILE A 19 -4.68 -6.12 -8.95
CA ILE A 19 -4.55 -7.15 -7.93
C ILE A 19 -3.68 -6.60 -6.81
N VAL A 20 -4.21 -6.56 -5.58
CA VAL A 20 -3.50 -6.02 -4.41
C VAL A 20 -3.20 -7.14 -3.42
N GLY A 21 -1.93 -7.29 -3.06
CA GLY A 21 -1.47 -8.06 -1.92
C GLY A 21 -1.00 -7.12 -0.81
N ALA A 22 -1.51 -7.29 0.40
CA ALA A 22 -1.14 -6.44 1.54
C ALA A 22 -0.90 -7.31 2.77
N VAL A 23 0.08 -6.91 3.59
CA VAL A 23 0.45 -7.63 4.81
C VAL A 23 0.83 -6.67 5.93
N THR A 24 0.67 -7.11 7.18
CA THR A 24 0.90 -6.31 8.39
C THR A 24 1.55 -7.15 9.47
N ASP A 25 2.14 -6.48 10.46
CA ASP A 25 2.63 -7.07 11.71
C ASP A 25 3.80 -8.06 11.54
N TYR A 26 4.55 -7.93 10.46
CA TYR A 26 5.73 -8.76 10.18
C TYR A 26 6.96 -8.29 10.95
N HIS A 27 7.92 -9.19 11.20
CA HIS A 27 9.09 -8.90 12.04
C HIS A 27 10.28 -8.33 11.26
N SER A 28 10.22 -8.31 9.93
CA SER A 28 11.24 -7.67 9.10
C SER A 28 10.66 -7.03 7.84
N PHE A 29 11.32 -5.99 7.36
CA PHE A 29 10.99 -5.30 6.12
C PHE A 29 11.00 -6.25 4.90
N LEU A 30 12.05 -7.08 4.76
CA LEU A 30 12.19 -7.99 3.62
C LEU A 30 11.11 -9.08 3.61
N GLU A 31 10.76 -9.61 4.78
CA GLU A 31 9.68 -10.59 4.90
C GLU A 31 8.33 -9.97 4.55
N ALA A 32 8.02 -8.78 5.07
CA ALA A 32 6.79 -8.07 4.73
C ALA A 32 6.66 -7.86 3.21
N CYS A 33 7.73 -7.42 2.55
CA CYS A 33 7.76 -7.23 1.10
C CYS A 33 7.50 -8.54 0.34
N ALA A 34 8.22 -9.61 0.67
CA ALA A 34 8.08 -10.91 0.01
C ALA A 34 6.66 -11.49 0.18
N ARG A 35 6.08 -11.32 1.38
CA ARG A 35 4.72 -11.80 1.69
C ARG A 35 3.64 -10.96 1.01
N ALA A 36 3.83 -9.65 0.86
CA ALA A 36 2.93 -8.82 0.07
C ALA A 36 2.90 -9.28 -1.41
N GLU A 37 4.06 -9.54 -2.00
CA GLU A 37 4.16 -10.08 -3.37
C GLU A 37 3.50 -11.46 -3.49
N GLU A 38 3.72 -12.35 -2.51
CA GLU A 38 3.06 -13.66 -2.46
C GLU A 38 1.53 -13.54 -2.38
N GLN A 39 1.02 -12.68 -1.49
CA GLN A 39 -0.42 -12.43 -1.38
C GLN A 39 -1.02 -11.88 -2.68
N CYS A 40 -0.29 -11.02 -3.38
CA CYS A 40 -0.71 -10.53 -4.69
C CYS A 40 -0.76 -11.67 -5.73
N LYS A 41 0.26 -12.54 -5.77
CA LYS A 41 0.27 -13.71 -6.65
C LYS A 41 -0.86 -14.69 -6.37
N LEU A 42 -1.13 -14.98 -5.11
CA LEU A 42 -2.23 -15.86 -4.69
C LEU A 42 -3.60 -15.35 -5.14
N ARG A 43 -3.73 -14.03 -5.34
CA ARG A 43 -4.94 -13.37 -5.85
C ARG A 43 -4.99 -13.27 -7.38
N GLY A 44 -4.01 -13.85 -8.08
CA GLY A 44 -3.97 -13.88 -9.55
C GLY A 44 -3.00 -12.89 -10.20
N GLY A 45 -2.09 -12.29 -9.43
CA GLY A 45 -0.96 -11.52 -9.96
C GLY A 45 0.12 -12.44 -10.57
N TYR A 46 0.72 -12.01 -11.67
CA TYR A 46 1.87 -12.62 -12.32
C TYR A 46 3.22 -11.99 -11.90
N TYR A 47 3.30 -10.66 -11.87
CA TYR A 47 4.53 -9.88 -11.64
C TYR A 47 4.33 -8.74 -10.61
N PRO A 48 3.90 -9.05 -9.37
CA PRO A 48 3.67 -8.03 -8.37
C PRO A 48 4.92 -7.21 -8.06
N LYS A 49 4.69 -5.93 -7.78
CA LYS A 49 5.71 -4.98 -7.29
C LYS A 49 5.27 -4.41 -5.96
N VAL A 50 6.17 -4.41 -4.97
CA VAL A 50 5.96 -3.68 -3.73
C VAL A 50 5.97 -2.19 -4.04
N VAL A 51 4.89 -1.51 -3.68
CA VAL A 51 4.67 -0.08 -3.95
C VAL A 51 4.70 0.76 -2.69
N LEU A 52 4.47 0.16 -1.53
CA LEU A 52 4.59 0.80 -0.24
C LEU A 52 5.03 -0.22 0.79
N ALA A 53 5.97 0.17 1.65
CA ALA A 53 6.35 -0.60 2.82
C ALA A 53 6.74 0.35 3.94
N TRP A 54 6.36 0.01 5.17
CA TRP A 54 6.63 0.85 6.33
C TRP A 54 6.86 0.04 7.60
N GLU A 55 7.52 0.69 8.55
CA GLU A 55 7.74 0.26 9.92
C GLU A 55 6.85 1.08 10.85
N GLY A 56 6.43 0.48 11.96
CA GLY A 56 5.65 1.17 13.00
C GLY A 56 4.16 1.18 12.72
N GLY A 57 3.40 1.79 13.63
CA GLY A 57 1.94 1.82 13.55
C GLY A 57 1.43 2.76 12.46
N GLY A 58 0.30 2.43 11.86
CA GLY A 58 -0.38 3.31 10.90
C GLY A 58 -1.14 2.54 9.83
N CYS A 59 -2.13 3.21 9.24
CA CYS A 59 -2.97 2.72 8.16
C CYS A 59 -2.63 3.41 6.84
N ALA A 60 -2.30 2.62 5.84
CA ALA A 60 -2.14 3.08 4.47
C ALA A 60 -3.48 2.98 3.73
N TYR A 61 -3.75 3.93 2.84
CA TYR A 61 -4.79 3.82 1.83
C TYR A 61 -4.20 4.24 0.47
N ILE A 62 -4.40 3.43 -0.55
CA ILE A 62 -3.88 3.65 -1.91
C ILE A 62 -5.06 3.67 -2.89
N ILE A 63 -5.05 4.64 -3.82
CA ILE A 63 -6.01 4.76 -4.92
C ILE A 63 -5.32 4.43 -6.24
N PHE A 64 -5.99 3.61 -7.04
CA PHE A 64 -5.56 3.18 -8.37
C PHE A 64 -6.55 3.68 -9.42
N GLN A 65 -6.04 4.04 -10.60
CA GLN A 65 -6.88 4.28 -11.77
C GLN A 65 -6.78 3.09 -12.73
N ASN A 66 -7.92 2.54 -13.14
CA ASN A 66 -7.98 1.26 -13.86
C ASN A 66 -7.20 1.26 -15.18
N ARG A 67 -7.10 2.40 -15.86
CA ARG A 67 -6.49 2.47 -17.20
C ARG A 67 -4.98 2.39 -17.21
N PHE A 68 -4.32 2.83 -16.14
CA PHE A 68 -2.86 2.99 -16.12
C PHE A 68 -2.16 2.07 -15.12
N ALA A 69 -2.89 1.38 -14.23
CA ALA A 69 -2.34 0.54 -13.17
C ALA A 69 -1.25 1.22 -12.31
N GLY A 70 -1.22 2.55 -12.33
CA GLY A 70 -0.39 3.37 -11.47
C GLY A 70 -1.10 3.65 -10.15
N ILE A 71 -0.32 3.85 -9.10
CA ILE A 71 -0.83 4.55 -7.92
C ILE A 71 -1.05 6.00 -8.32
N TYR A 72 -2.27 6.47 -8.16
CA TYR A 72 -2.59 7.88 -8.39
C TYR A 72 -2.43 8.71 -7.13
N SER A 73 -2.81 8.14 -6.00
CA SER A 73 -2.73 8.80 -4.70
C SER A 73 -2.60 7.75 -3.60
N TRP A 74 -1.95 8.14 -2.50
CA TRP A 74 -1.88 7.34 -1.30
C TRP A 74 -1.76 8.25 -0.08
N SER A 75 -2.13 7.72 1.09
CA SER A 75 -1.85 8.35 2.38
C SER A 75 -1.57 7.28 3.43
N LEU A 76 -0.82 7.66 4.47
CA LEU A 76 -0.46 6.84 5.62
C LEU A 76 -0.70 7.63 6.89
N ARG A 77 -1.70 7.23 7.67
CA ARG A 77 -2.20 7.99 8.84
C ARG A 77 -2.51 7.07 10.00
N GLU A 78 -2.83 7.64 11.16
CA GLU A 78 -3.13 6.85 12.37
C GLU A 78 -4.34 5.93 12.19
N THR A 79 -5.32 6.32 11.35
CA THR A 79 -6.51 5.52 11.07
C THR A 79 -6.76 5.40 9.57
N GLU A 80 -7.40 4.31 9.17
CA GLU A 80 -7.76 4.07 7.76
C GLU A 80 -8.72 5.14 7.23
N ALA A 81 -9.65 5.63 8.07
CA ALA A 81 -10.60 6.66 7.67
C ALA A 81 -9.89 7.97 7.29
N VAL A 82 -8.88 8.39 8.07
CA VAL A 82 -8.10 9.59 7.77
C VAL A 82 -7.22 9.37 6.55
N ALA A 83 -6.54 8.22 6.46
CA ALA A 83 -5.73 7.87 5.29
C ALA A 83 -6.58 7.88 3.99
N LYS A 84 -7.76 7.27 4.03
CA LYS A 84 -8.69 7.25 2.90
C LYS A 84 -9.15 8.65 2.52
N SER A 85 -9.56 9.46 3.49
CA SER A 85 -10.05 10.83 3.25
C SER A 85 -8.99 11.68 2.55
N GLU A 86 -7.75 11.62 3.02
CA GLU A 86 -6.67 12.39 2.41
C GLU A 86 -6.25 11.85 1.05
N ALA A 87 -6.13 10.53 0.91
CA ALA A 87 -5.81 9.92 -0.38
C ALA A 87 -6.87 10.29 -1.43
N MET A 88 -8.14 10.28 -1.06
CA MET A 88 -9.25 10.70 -1.92
C MET A 88 -9.21 12.18 -2.25
N THR A 89 -8.94 13.03 -1.27
CA THR A 89 -8.81 14.49 -1.49
C THR A 89 -7.68 14.78 -2.48
N ALA A 90 -6.51 14.17 -2.28
CA ALA A 90 -5.38 14.31 -3.19
C ALA A 90 -5.71 13.77 -4.59
N TYR A 91 -6.40 12.62 -4.68
CA TYR A 91 -6.84 12.07 -5.96
C TYR A 91 -7.79 13.01 -6.70
N LEU A 92 -8.86 13.48 -6.06
CA LEU A 92 -9.84 14.38 -6.68
C LEU A 92 -9.20 15.70 -7.15
N ASN A 93 -8.20 16.21 -6.42
CA ASN A 93 -7.45 17.38 -6.84
C ASN A 93 -6.59 17.11 -8.09
N LEU A 94 -6.00 15.92 -8.19
CA LEU A 94 -5.18 15.51 -9.34
C LEU A 94 -6.03 15.18 -10.58
N THR A 95 -7.26 14.72 -10.39
CA THR A 95 -8.14 14.26 -11.47
C THR A 95 -9.30 15.20 -11.79
N GLU A 96 -9.25 16.43 -11.27
CA GLU A 96 -10.28 17.45 -11.44
C GLU A 96 -11.69 16.94 -11.10
N GLY A 97 -11.80 16.12 -10.05
CA GLY A 97 -13.06 15.58 -9.55
C GLY A 97 -13.52 14.26 -10.20
N THR A 98 -12.73 13.65 -11.06
CA THR A 98 -13.04 12.29 -11.59
C THR A 98 -13.13 11.31 -10.44
N ALA A 99 -14.16 10.45 -10.41
CA ALA A 99 -14.32 9.43 -9.37
C ALA A 99 -13.16 8.41 -9.36
N ALA A 100 -12.85 7.86 -8.18
CA ALA A 100 -11.84 6.82 -8.05
C ALA A 100 -12.45 5.46 -8.42
N ASP A 101 -11.73 4.67 -9.22
CA ASP A 101 -12.19 3.36 -9.65
C ASP A 101 -11.97 2.29 -8.58
N ILE A 102 -10.79 2.29 -7.96
CA ILE A 102 -10.34 1.25 -7.02
C ILE A 102 -9.48 1.87 -5.92
N GLY A 103 -9.68 1.42 -4.68
CA GLY A 103 -8.79 1.74 -3.56
C GLY A 103 -8.59 0.56 -2.62
N ALA A 104 -7.45 0.52 -1.94
CA ALA A 104 -7.10 -0.51 -0.97
C ALA A 104 -6.52 0.10 0.30
N GLY A 105 -6.96 -0.39 1.46
CA GLY A 105 -6.49 0.03 2.78
C GLY A 105 -5.88 -1.13 3.57
N VAL A 106 -4.88 -0.83 4.41
CA VAL A 106 -4.31 -1.81 5.34
C VAL A 106 -3.65 -1.10 6.54
N CYS A 107 -3.78 -1.68 7.75
CA CYS A 107 -3.27 -1.09 9.00
C CYS A 107 -2.21 -1.96 9.67
N ASN A 108 -1.05 -1.39 9.95
CA ASN A 108 0.01 -2.03 10.72
C ASN A 108 -0.15 -1.72 12.22
N GLY A 109 0.03 -2.74 13.06
CA GLY A 109 0.15 -2.55 14.50
C GLY A 109 1.43 -1.78 14.86
N GLY A 110 1.49 -1.29 16.10
CA GLY A 110 2.60 -0.46 16.59
C GLY A 110 2.16 0.94 17.00
N LYS A 111 3.11 1.85 17.20
CA LYS A 111 2.83 3.27 17.44
C LYS A 111 3.05 4.08 16.17
N ILE A 112 2.17 5.04 15.91
CA ILE A 112 2.34 6.00 14.81
C ILE A 112 3.60 6.86 14.95
N SER A 113 4.10 7.06 16.19
CA SER A 113 5.36 7.77 16.46
C SER A 113 6.59 7.06 15.88
N ASP A 114 6.47 5.75 15.62
CA ASP A 114 7.57 4.91 15.15
C ASP A 114 7.49 4.72 13.63
N LEU A 115 6.59 5.48 12.96
CA LEU A 115 6.33 5.36 11.54
C LEU A 115 7.55 5.72 10.70
N LYS A 116 7.98 4.79 9.85
CA LYS A 116 9.03 5.04 8.85
C LYS A 116 8.67 4.36 7.53
N ILE A 117 8.72 5.10 6.44
CA ILE A 117 8.54 4.56 5.09
C ILE A 117 9.88 3.97 4.63
N HIS A 118 9.83 2.77 4.07
CA HIS A 118 11.00 2.06 3.57
C HIS A 118 10.97 2.01 2.04
N ILE A 119 12.10 2.32 1.42
CA ILE A 119 12.31 2.21 -0.02
C ILE A 119 13.15 0.96 -0.28
N ARG A 120 12.68 0.08 -1.16
CA ARG A 120 13.47 -1.10 -1.55
C ARG A 120 14.63 -0.64 -2.44
N PRO A 121 15.90 -0.89 -2.07
CA PRO A 121 17.06 -0.30 -2.76
C PRO A 121 17.25 -0.74 -4.23
N ASN A 122 16.53 -1.75 -4.72
CA ASN A 122 16.68 -2.30 -6.07
C ASN A 122 15.35 -2.47 -6.84
N GLY A 123 14.28 -1.80 -6.41
CA GLY A 123 13.00 -1.79 -7.11
C GLY A 123 12.68 -0.38 -7.56
N GLY A 124 13.29 0.07 -8.66
CA GLY A 124 12.84 1.28 -9.35
C GLY A 124 11.36 1.14 -9.71
N PHE A 125 10.61 2.22 -9.51
CA PHE A 125 9.30 2.40 -10.13
C PHE A 125 9.46 2.42 -11.66
#